data_AF-A0A2D6BPN3-F1
#
_entry.id   AF-A0A2D6BPN3-F1
#
_cell.length_a   1.000
_cell.length_b   1.000
_cell.length_c   1.000
_cell.angle_alpha   90.00
_cell.angle_beta   90.00
_cell.angle_gamma   90.00
#
_symmetry.space_group_name_H-M   'P 1'
#
loop_
_entity.id
_entity.type
_entity.pdbx_description
1 polymer ?
#
loop_
_entity_poly.entity_id
_entity_poly.type
_entity_poly.pdbx_seq_one_letter_code
_entity_poly.pdbx_strand_id
1 'polypeptide(L)'
;MSADSPTSPDLLQSRLSWPAISWIWLRHLSSLLFPLTTLAFLWTGPHRWYIAPLFMLPPILALNLDSNATIERRQPVTSMPAWPFDGLVYLLALLQLVIVFELARLFSVQGFFSVDTVMVLIVVGGSSGFSIVTAHELIHRRKPWERSLGRLLLSAVLQEHFFTEHLYGHHVNVGRKEDAATARFGEPYEAFYRRTVPAQFKNAWRLEARRLGDPEMSLFDLRMLRNRILHGIAVGWGIGLAIWLTFGLASFLAFLLQAFMASRLLEAVNYFEHWGLRRSTRGVQPTDSWDTHSWFTYYGLTGLSRHADHHREPSRPFQQLQVFDEAPILPTGYVGLVDMVMANDHEFQQHAVRELQTRELGPFRPGTDPEEVARAGERAREILSHRPAPRAGLFGPNAKGERGLRVLLPRLGVLLGALLVLTAGVQLESGGAMSFAARFALNAWILAAFVVMIRIFRGLKERGWNLSVSWCVAMATLLLLGGLTTSALGL
;
A
#
# COMPACT_ATOMS: atom_id res chain seq x y z
N MET A 1 -22.37 -28.70 -45.39
CA MET A 1 -21.03 -29.21 -45.07
C MET A 1 -20.49 -28.36 -43.94
N SER A 2 -20.49 -28.93 -42.74
CA SER A 2 -19.93 -28.35 -41.52
C SER A 2 -18.42 -28.21 -41.69
N ALA A 3 -17.90 -26.99 -41.49
CA ALA A 3 -16.47 -26.78 -41.28
C ALA A 3 -16.25 -26.74 -39.76
N ASP A 4 -15.61 -27.78 -39.25
CA ASP A 4 -15.26 -27.94 -37.84
C ASP A 4 -14.46 -26.74 -37.33
N SER A 5 -15.01 -26.08 -36.32
CA SER A 5 -14.27 -25.24 -35.39
C SER A 5 -13.28 -26.11 -34.60
N PRO A 6 -12.01 -25.72 -34.43
CA PRO A 6 -11.16 -26.39 -33.45
C PRO A 6 -11.54 -25.90 -32.05
N THR A 7 -12.61 -26.47 -31.50
CA THR A 7 -12.92 -26.47 -30.08
C THR A 7 -12.12 -27.60 -29.41
N SER A 8 -10.91 -27.28 -28.94
CA SER A 8 -10.28 -28.10 -27.90
C SER A 8 -9.43 -27.22 -26.97
N PRO A 9 -9.88 -26.97 -25.73
CA PRO A 9 -9.04 -26.45 -24.65
C PRO A 9 -7.94 -27.44 -24.20
N ASP A 10 -7.98 -28.69 -24.67
CA ASP A 10 -7.20 -29.80 -24.11
C ASP A 10 -5.75 -29.92 -24.61
N LEU A 11 -5.33 -29.20 -25.66
CA LEU A 11 -3.99 -29.38 -26.23
C LEU A 11 -2.88 -28.48 -25.64
N LEU A 12 -3.21 -27.59 -24.70
CA LEU A 12 -2.23 -26.83 -23.89
C LEU A 12 -2.14 -27.34 -22.45
N GLN A 13 -2.56 -28.58 -22.19
CA GLN A 13 -2.32 -29.30 -20.93
C GLN A 13 -0.96 -30.03 -20.93
N SER A 14 0.01 -29.60 -21.75
CA SER A 14 1.35 -30.17 -21.71
C SER A 14 1.98 -29.89 -20.35
N ARG A 15 2.38 -30.95 -19.62
CA ARG A 15 3.19 -30.86 -18.40
C ARG A 15 4.27 -29.79 -18.61
N LEU A 16 4.22 -28.70 -17.84
CA LEU A 16 5.23 -27.67 -17.93
C LEU A 16 6.60 -28.31 -17.69
N SER A 17 7.53 -28.06 -18.59
CA SER A 17 8.92 -28.43 -18.35
C SER A 17 9.45 -27.65 -17.16
N TRP A 18 10.38 -28.22 -16.40
CA TRP A 18 11.05 -27.52 -15.29
C TRP A 18 11.59 -26.13 -15.69
N PRO A 19 12.21 -25.94 -16.88
CA PRO A 19 12.60 -24.61 -17.36
C PRO A 19 11.45 -23.60 -17.42
N ALA A 20 10.24 -24.00 -17.83
CA ALA A 20 9.09 -23.10 -17.91
C ALA A 20 8.56 -22.72 -16.51
N ILE A 21 8.55 -23.68 -15.58
CA ILE A 21 8.21 -23.41 -14.17
C ILE A 21 9.23 -22.46 -13.56
N SER A 22 10.53 -22.72 -13.75
CA SER A 22 11.62 -21.87 -13.26
C SER A 22 11.54 -20.46 -13.83
N TRP A 23 11.22 -20.30 -15.11
CA TRP A 23 11.05 -18.98 -15.73
C TRP A 23 9.93 -18.15 -15.07
N ILE A 24 8.78 -18.76 -14.81
CA ILE A 24 7.65 -18.09 -14.13
C ILE A 24 8.04 -17.75 -12.69
N TRP A 25 8.62 -18.70 -11.97
CA TRP A 25 9.03 -18.51 -10.59
C TRP A 25 10.11 -17.42 -10.44
N LEU A 26 11.09 -17.36 -11.34
CA LEU A 26 12.14 -16.32 -11.34
C LEU A 26 11.55 -14.92 -11.42
N ARG A 27 10.45 -14.71 -12.16
CA ARG A 27 9.78 -13.42 -12.21
C ARG A 27 9.16 -13.04 -10.88
N HIS A 28 8.65 -14.01 -10.11
CA HIS A 28 8.13 -13.75 -8.76
C HIS A 28 9.21 -13.35 -7.75
N LEU A 29 10.51 -13.53 -8.05
CA LEU A 29 11.58 -12.96 -7.22
C LEU A 29 11.55 -11.43 -7.19
N SER A 30 10.81 -10.76 -8.11
CA SER A 30 10.56 -9.32 -8.01
C SER A 30 9.82 -8.94 -6.72
N SER A 31 9.09 -9.86 -6.08
CA SER A 31 8.45 -9.65 -4.77
C SER A 31 9.47 -9.41 -3.64
N LEU A 32 10.73 -9.79 -3.83
CA LEU A 32 11.80 -9.56 -2.86
C LEU A 32 12.35 -8.12 -2.91
N LEU A 33 12.00 -7.31 -3.93
CA LEU A 33 12.56 -5.97 -4.13
C LEU A 33 12.35 -5.06 -2.92
N PHE A 34 11.11 -4.97 -2.42
CA PHE A 34 10.77 -4.15 -1.26
C PHE A 34 11.41 -4.66 0.04
N PRO A 35 11.21 -5.93 0.46
CA PRO A 35 11.76 -6.39 1.73
C PRO A 35 13.30 -6.40 1.76
N LEU A 36 13.98 -6.72 0.65
CA LEU A 36 15.45 -6.67 0.61
C LEU A 36 15.98 -5.24 0.64
N THR A 37 15.30 -4.29 -0.03
CA THR A 37 15.67 -2.87 0.07
C THR A 37 15.50 -2.35 1.49
N THR A 38 14.39 -2.72 2.14
CA THR A 38 14.10 -2.32 3.52
C THR A 38 15.08 -2.94 4.50
N LEU A 39 15.44 -4.21 4.35
CA LEU A 39 16.46 -4.83 5.19
C LEU A 39 17.83 -4.19 4.98
N ALA A 40 18.22 -3.88 3.74
CA ALA A 40 19.45 -3.17 3.47
C ALA A 40 19.47 -1.80 4.19
N PHE A 41 18.39 -1.02 4.07
CA PHE A 41 18.22 0.23 4.80
C PHE A 41 18.37 0.03 6.31
N LEU A 42 17.60 -0.88 6.92
CA LEU A 42 17.62 -1.07 8.36
C LEU A 42 18.98 -1.58 8.88
N TRP A 43 19.65 -2.43 8.12
CA TRP A 43 20.96 -2.97 8.48
C TRP A 43 22.04 -1.88 8.44
N THR A 44 22.06 -1.05 7.40
CA THR A 44 23.11 -0.03 7.20
C THR A 44 22.89 1.26 7.99
N GLY A 45 21.74 1.42 8.64
CA GLY A 45 21.45 2.58 9.47
C GLY A 45 22.20 2.58 10.81
N PRO A 46 22.29 3.74 11.50
CA PRO A 46 21.66 5.02 11.15
C PRO A 46 22.38 5.74 10.01
N HIS A 47 21.62 6.42 9.16
CA HIS A 47 22.18 7.08 7.98
C HIS A 47 22.33 8.58 8.17
N ARG A 48 23.27 9.14 7.40
CA ARG A 48 23.32 10.58 7.16
C ARG A 48 22.11 11.01 6.33
N TRP A 49 21.63 12.23 6.56
CA TRP A 49 20.42 12.79 5.93
C TRP A 49 20.42 12.75 4.39
N TYR A 50 21.59 12.71 3.77
CA TYR A 50 21.77 12.65 2.32
C TYR A 50 21.95 11.22 1.77
N ILE A 51 22.20 10.23 2.65
CA ILE A 51 22.34 8.81 2.28
C ILE A 51 20.99 8.09 2.36
N ALA A 52 20.21 8.32 3.42
CA ALA A 52 18.93 7.65 3.63
C ALA A 52 17.97 7.71 2.41
N PRO A 53 17.84 8.84 1.69
CA PRO A 53 16.94 8.93 0.53
C PRO A 53 17.34 8.05 -0.66
N LEU A 54 18.58 7.54 -0.73
CA LEU A 54 18.99 6.60 -1.79
C LEU A 54 18.19 5.30 -1.76
N PHE A 55 17.70 4.89 -0.59
CA PHE A 55 16.86 3.71 -0.45
C PHE A 55 15.44 3.90 -1.03
N MET A 56 15.10 5.10 -1.50
CA MET A 56 13.90 5.33 -2.32
C MET A 56 14.08 4.86 -3.77
N LEU A 57 15.31 4.70 -4.27
CA LEU A 57 15.56 4.37 -5.68
C LEU A 57 14.93 3.03 -6.10
N PRO A 58 15.03 1.93 -5.32
CA PRO A 58 14.35 0.69 -5.69
C PRO A 58 12.81 0.76 -5.67
N PRO A 59 12.14 1.37 -4.66
CA PRO A 59 10.71 1.67 -4.74
C PRO A 59 10.31 2.54 -5.95
N ILE A 60 11.13 3.54 -6.31
CA ILE A 60 10.90 4.38 -7.49
C ILE A 60 11.04 3.56 -8.77
N LEU A 61 11.99 2.64 -8.83
CA LEU A 61 12.13 1.71 -9.94
C LEU A 61 10.90 0.80 -10.03
N ALA A 62 10.42 0.25 -8.90
CA ALA A 62 9.20 -0.56 -8.86
C ALA A 62 7.99 0.22 -9.38
N LEU A 63 7.82 1.47 -8.91
CA LEU A 63 6.80 2.39 -9.41
C LEU A 63 6.92 2.59 -10.93
N ASN A 64 8.14 2.81 -11.44
CA ASN A 64 8.33 3.00 -12.88
C ASN A 64 8.02 1.72 -13.69
N LEU A 65 8.45 0.54 -13.21
CA LEU A 65 8.19 -0.75 -13.84
C LEU A 65 6.71 -1.11 -13.86
N ASP A 66 5.99 -0.78 -12.80
CA ASP A 66 4.57 -1.06 -12.65
C ASP A 66 3.70 -0.07 -13.42
N SER A 67 4.06 1.22 -13.43
CA SER A 67 3.36 2.25 -14.19
C SER A 67 3.53 2.15 -15.70
N ASN A 68 4.61 1.51 -16.16
CA ASN A 68 4.90 1.28 -17.57
C ASN A 68 4.97 -0.22 -17.90
N ALA A 69 4.22 -1.03 -17.14
CA ALA A 69 4.26 -2.47 -17.25
C ALA A 69 3.73 -2.96 -18.60
N THR A 70 4.42 -3.95 -19.18
CA THR A 70 3.85 -4.77 -20.25
C THR A 70 2.67 -5.60 -19.74
N ILE A 71 1.69 -5.83 -20.61
CA ILE A 71 0.48 -6.62 -20.33
C ILE A 71 0.83 -8.09 -20.07
N GLU A 72 0.38 -8.64 -18.94
CA GLU A 72 0.46 -10.05 -18.56
C GLU A 72 -0.95 -10.63 -18.42
N ARG A 73 -1.41 -11.33 -19.46
CA ARG A 73 -2.74 -11.96 -19.51
C ARG A 73 -2.70 -13.49 -19.61
N ARG A 74 -1.52 -14.10 -19.44
CA ARG A 74 -1.41 -15.56 -19.60
C ARG A 74 -2.21 -16.27 -18.52
N GLN A 75 -3.08 -17.19 -18.96
CA GLN A 75 -3.77 -18.06 -18.04
C GLN A 75 -2.77 -18.95 -17.29
N PRO A 76 -3.03 -19.24 -16.01
CA PRO A 76 -2.18 -20.12 -15.22
C PRO A 76 -2.26 -21.54 -15.76
N VAL A 77 -1.19 -22.30 -15.57
CA VAL A 77 -1.21 -23.73 -15.87
C VAL A 77 -1.70 -24.47 -14.62
N THR A 78 -2.78 -25.24 -14.76
CA THR A 78 -3.43 -25.96 -13.66
C THR A 78 -2.53 -27.00 -12.99
N SER A 79 -1.54 -27.53 -13.70
CA SER A 79 -0.53 -28.47 -13.18
C SER A 79 0.67 -27.80 -12.50
N MET A 80 0.66 -26.49 -12.29
CA MET A 80 1.75 -25.78 -11.63
C MET A 80 1.91 -26.26 -10.17
N PRO A 81 3.10 -26.71 -9.77
CA PRO A 81 3.31 -27.23 -8.42
C PRO A 81 3.25 -26.11 -7.39
N ALA A 82 2.82 -26.44 -6.16
CA ALA A 82 2.71 -25.48 -5.06
C ALA A 82 4.10 -25.07 -4.53
N TRP A 83 4.98 -26.04 -4.31
CA TRP A 83 6.42 -25.82 -4.22
C TRP A 83 6.94 -25.47 -5.63
N PRO A 84 7.71 -24.39 -5.89
CA PRO A 84 8.47 -23.52 -4.98
C PRO A 84 7.80 -22.18 -4.57
N PHE A 85 6.55 -21.94 -4.96
CA PHE A 85 5.83 -20.68 -4.68
C PHE A 85 5.50 -20.54 -3.19
N ASP A 86 5.11 -21.63 -2.53
CA ASP A 86 4.90 -21.64 -1.08
C ASP A 86 6.18 -21.25 -0.32
N GLY A 87 7.35 -21.72 -0.77
CA GLY A 87 8.64 -21.36 -0.18
C GLY A 87 8.94 -19.85 -0.27
N LEU A 88 8.54 -19.20 -1.36
CA LEU A 88 8.67 -17.76 -1.52
C LEU A 88 7.77 -16.99 -0.56
N VAL A 89 6.50 -17.42 -0.38
CA VAL A 89 5.57 -16.80 0.58
C VAL A 89 6.10 -16.93 2.01
N TYR A 90 6.66 -18.08 2.38
CA TYR A 90 7.25 -18.26 3.71
C TYR A 90 8.52 -17.42 3.90
N LEU A 91 9.34 -17.26 2.86
CA LEU A 91 10.48 -16.35 2.89
C LEU A 91 10.04 -14.91 3.09
N LEU A 92 9.03 -14.43 2.34
CA LEU A 92 8.48 -13.08 2.50
C LEU A 92 7.94 -12.84 3.92
N ALA A 93 7.25 -13.85 4.49
CA ALA A 93 6.77 -13.79 5.86
C ALA A 93 7.93 -13.66 6.87
N LEU A 94 8.98 -14.47 6.71
CA LEU A 94 10.18 -14.39 7.55
C LEU A 94 10.85 -13.01 7.44
N LEU A 95 11.02 -12.50 6.22
CA LEU A 95 11.64 -11.20 5.98
C LEU A 95 10.89 -10.08 6.69
N GLN A 96 9.55 -10.10 6.71
CA GLN A 96 8.77 -9.10 7.45
C GLN A 96 9.03 -9.14 8.97
N LEU A 97 9.12 -10.33 9.56
CA LEU A 97 9.43 -10.45 10.99
C LEU A 97 10.84 -9.92 11.31
N VAL A 98 11.80 -10.19 10.43
CA VAL A 98 13.17 -9.62 10.53
C VAL A 98 13.14 -8.10 10.37
N ILE A 99 12.36 -7.56 9.42
CA ILE A 99 12.20 -6.11 9.22
C ILE A 99 11.68 -5.42 10.48
N VAL A 100 10.67 -5.98 11.15
CA VAL A 100 10.13 -5.39 12.39
C VAL A 100 11.16 -5.41 13.51
N PHE A 101 11.95 -6.49 13.62
CA PHE A 101 13.04 -6.56 14.59
C PHE A 101 14.16 -5.56 14.28
N GLU A 102 14.62 -5.49 13.03
CA GLU A 102 15.69 -4.58 12.60
C GLU A 102 15.27 -3.10 12.69
N LEU A 103 13.98 -2.80 12.48
CA LEU A 103 13.42 -1.48 12.76
C LEU A 103 13.57 -1.11 14.23
N ALA A 104 13.20 -2.03 15.13
CA ALA A 104 13.34 -1.81 16.56
C ALA A 104 14.81 -1.67 16.97
N ARG A 105 15.71 -2.47 16.39
CA ARG A 105 17.16 -2.37 16.60
C ARG A 105 17.70 -1.01 16.15
N LEU A 106 17.39 -0.56 14.94
CA LEU A 106 17.85 0.71 14.41
C LEU A 106 17.48 1.87 15.35
N PHE A 107 16.22 1.97 15.75
CA PHE A 107 15.74 3.05 16.63
C PHE A 107 16.08 2.86 18.12
N SER A 108 16.76 1.78 18.49
CA SER A 108 17.35 1.65 19.82
C SER A 108 18.70 2.34 19.95
N VAL A 109 19.38 2.59 18.82
CA VAL A 109 20.69 3.23 18.75
C VAL A 109 20.65 4.62 18.13
N GLN A 110 19.49 5.08 17.66
CA GLN A 110 19.26 6.44 17.17
C GLN A 110 18.00 7.07 17.75
N GLY A 111 17.93 8.40 17.69
CA GLY A 111 16.73 9.16 18.05
C GLY A 111 15.61 9.05 17.01
N PHE A 112 14.38 9.37 17.42
CA PHE A 112 13.21 9.40 16.57
C PHE A 112 13.19 10.62 15.64
N PHE A 113 13.87 11.73 15.97
CA PHE A 113 13.88 12.91 15.10
C PHE A 113 15.03 12.85 14.07
N SER A 114 14.99 11.86 13.19
CA SER A 114 15.99 11.65 12.13
C SER A 114 15.36 11.58 10.74
N VAL A 115 16.18 11.68 9.69
CA VAL A 115 15.70 11.42 8.30
C VAL A 115 15.31 9.96 8.13
N ASP A 116 15.93 9.04 8.86
CA ASP A 116 15.54 7.64 8.85
C ASP A 116 14.08 7.45 9.30
N THR A 117 13.55 8.29 10.19
CA THR A 117 12.11 8.28 10.55
C THR A 117 11.20 8.66 9.40
N VAL A 118 11.60 9.59 8.54
CA VAL A 118 10.86 9.88 7.31
C VAL A 118 10.94 8.68 6.36
N MET A 119 12.09 8.02 6.30
CA MET A 119 12.28 6.80 5.51
C MET A 119 11.45 5.62 6.03
N VAL A 120 11.13 5.56 7.32
CA VAL A 120 10.17 4.58 7.88
C VAL A 120 8.82 4.68 7.19
N LEU A 121 8.31 5.88 6.89
CA LEU A 121 7.04 6.03 6.18
C LEU A 121 7.08 5.44 4.78
N ILE A 122 8.18 5.62 4.05
CA ILE A 122 8.23 5.29 2.62
C ILE A 122 8.73 3.86 2.40
N VAL A 123 9.88 3.53 2.96
CA VAL A 123 10.59 2.26 2.70
C VAL A 123 10.06 1.15 3.60
N VAL A 124 10.07 1.39 4.93
CA VAL A 124 9.65 0.37 5.89
C VAL A 124 8.13 0.18 5.83
N GLY A 125 7.37 1.26 5.89
CA GLY A 125 5.91 1.28 5.80
C GLY A 125 5.40 0.73 4.47
N GLY A 126 6.08 1.09 3.36
CA GLY A 126 5.88 0.48 2.05
C GLY A 126 6.00 -1.04 2.10
N SER A 127 7.16 -1.54 2.53
CA SER A 127 7.43 -2.99 2.67
C SER A 127 6.45 -3.69 3.62
N SER A 128 6.07 -3.08 4.74
CA SER A 128 5.07 -3.61 5.65
C SER A 128 3.69 -3.70 5.00
N GLY A 129 3.29 -2.73 4.16
CA GLY A 129 2.09 -2.84 3.33
C GLY A 129 2.16 -4.02 2.36
N PHE A 130 3.31 -4.23 1.69
CA PHE A 130 3.53 -5.42 0.85
C PHE A 130 3.45 -6.72 1.65
N SER A 131 3.90 -6.73 2.90
CA SER A 131 3.78 -7.91 3.77
C SER A 131 2.32 -8.29 4.08
N ILE A 132 1.38 -7.34 4.01
CA ILE A 132 -0.05 -7.64 4.15
C ILE A 132 -0.53 -8.48 2.96
N VAL A 133 0.02 -8.31 1.76
CA VAL A 133 -0.29 -9.18 0.61
C VAL A 133 0.16 -10.62 0.87
N THR A 134 1.34 -10.79 1.48
CA THR A 134 1.82 -12.12 1.92
C THR A 134 0.93 -12.70 3.01
N ALA A 135 0.52 -11.87 3.98
CA ALA A 135 -0.40 -12.29 5.03
C ALA A 135 -1.78 -12.68 4.45
N HIS A 136 -2.26 -11.91 3.48
CA HIS A 136 -3.50 -12.13 2.76
C HIS A 136 -3.51 -13.51 2.09
N GLU A 137 -2.46 -13.87 1.36
CA GLU A 137 -2.32 -15.20 0.79
C GLU A 137 -2.34 -16.30 1.89
N LEU A 138 -1.59 -16.10 2.98
CA LEU A 138 -1.46 -17.07 4.07
C LEU A 138 -2.78 -17.34 4.82
N ILE A 139 -3.62 -16.32 5.02
CA ILE A 139 -4.89 -16.47 5.75
C ILE A 139 -5.93 -17.27 4.95
N HIS A 140 -5.84 -17.28 3.62
CA HIS A 140 -6.69 -18.09 2.73
C HIS A 140 -6.23 -19.54 2.63
N ARG A 141 -4.97 -19.84 2.98
CA ARG A 141 -4.45 -21.22 2.96
C ARG A 141 -5.20 -22.15 3.91
N ARG A 142 -5.21 -23.44 3.60
CA ARG A 142 -5.98 -24.44 4.37
C ARG A 142 -5.28 -24.87 5.67
N LYS A 143 -3.94 -24.87 5.72
CA LYS A 143 -3.21 -25.38 6.89
C LYS A 143 -3.30 -24.37 8.05
N PRO A 144 -3.63 -24.80 9.27
CA PRO A 144 -3.79 -23.89 10.41
C PRO A 144 -2.53 -23.07 10.73
N TRP A 145 -1.34 -23.64 10.56
CA TRP A 145 -0.09 -22.93 10.84
C TRP A 145 0.19 -21.80 9.84
N GLU A 146 -0.19 -21.96 8.56
CA GLU A 146 -0.07 -20.91 7.54
C GLU A 146 -0.98 -19.74 7.90
N ARG A 147 -2.22 -20.04 8.30
CA ARG A 147 -3.16 -19.01 8.80
C ARG A 147 -2.62 -18.30 10.03
N SER A 148 -2.04 -19.04 10.99
CA SER A 148 -1.42 -18.45 12.17
C SER A 148 -0.25 -17.55 11.81
N LEU A 149 0.58 -17.93 10.82
CA LEU A 149 1.65 -17.09 10.31
C LEU A 149 1.11 -15.81 9.68
N GLY A 150 0.07 -15.89 8.84
CA GLY A 150 -0.60 -14.71 8.27
C GLY A 150 -1.16 -13.78 9.35
N ARG A 151 -1.80 -14.33 10.39
CA ARG A 151 -2.30 -13.56 11.55
C ARG A 151 -1.17 -12.90 12.35
N LEU A 152 -0.01 -13.57 12.49
CA LEU A 152 1.16 -12.98 13.14
C LEU A 152 1.70 -11.79 12.32
N LEU A 153 1.79 -11.92 10.99
CA LEU A 153 2.18 -10.80 10.12
C LEU A 153 1.22 -9.61 10.25
N LEU A 154 -0.09 -9.86 10.22
CA LEU A 154 -1.09 -8.81 10.45
C LEU A 154 -0.95 -8.17 11.84
N SER A 155 -0.62 -8.96 12.86
CA SER A 155 -0.37 -8.43 14.21
C SER A 155 0.87 -7.54 14.27
N ALA A 156 1.92 -7.86 13.50
CA ALA A 156 3.15 -7.08 13.38
C ALA A 156 2.95 -5.71 12.67
N VAL A 157 1.76 -5.46 12.12
CA VAL A 157 1.33 -4.17 11.57
C VAL A 157 0.03 -3.66 12.21
N LEU A 158 -0.39 -4.23 13.34
CA LEU A 158 -1.61 -3.89 14.08
C LEU A 158 -2.93 -4.00 13.29
N GLN A 159 -2.97 -4.88 12.27
CA GLN A 159 -4.13 -5.12 11.40
C GLN A 159 -4.74 -6.51 11.56
N GLU A 160 -4.56 -7.20 12.70
CA GLU A 160 -5.01 -8.60 12.85
C GLU A 160 -6.53 -8.79 12.61
N HIS A 161 -7.35 -7.80 12.95
CA HIS A 161 -8.79 -7.81 12.70
C HIS A 161 -9.16 -8.02 11.23
N PHE A 162 -8.27 -7.67 10.28
CA PHE A 162 -8.40 -7.95 8.86
C PHE A 162 -8.60 -9.44 8.59
N PHE A 163 -8.01 -10.36 9.36
CA PHE A 163 -8.25 -11.80 9.20
C PHE A 163 -9.74 -12.15 9.24
N THR A 164 -10.43 -11.67 10.27
CA THR A 164 -11.85 -11.96 10.45
C THR A 164 -12.70 -11.18 9.46
N GLU A 165 -12.42 -9.88 9.31
CA GLU A 165 -13.20 -9.03 8.40
C GLU A 165 -13.08 -9.51 6.97
N HIS A 166 -11.87 -9.83 6.52
CA HIS A 166 -11.64 -10.24 5.14
C HIS A 166 -12.36 -11.55 4.81
N LEU A 167 -12.15 -12.59 5.62
CA LEU A 167 -12.65 -13.94 5.34
C LEU A 167 -14.16 -14.08 5.56
N TYR A 168 -14.70 -13.43 6.59
CA TYR A 168 -16.10 -13.65 7.02
C TYR A 168 -17.00 -12.43 6.79
N GLY A 169 -16.42 -11.27 6.52
CA GLY A 169 -17.13 -10.02 6.22
C GLY A 169 -17.04 -9.67 4.74
N HIS A 170 -15.89 -9.16 4.31
CA HIS A 170 -15.64 -8.60 2.99
C HIS A 170 -15.87 -9.61 1.86
N HIS A 171 -15.22 -10.77 1.86
CA HIS A 171 -15.45 -11.80 0.82
C HIS A 171 -16.93 -12.21 0.68
N VAL A 172 -17.64 -12.26 1.80
CA VAL A 172 -19.06 -12.61 1.84
C VAL A 172 -19.92 -11.47 1.29
N ASN A 173 -19.56 -10.21 1.57
CA ASN A 173 -20.40 -9.03 1.37
C ASN A 173 -19.90 -8.07 0.27
N VAL A 174 -18.77 -8.33 -0.39
CA VAL A 174 -18.15 -7.45 -1.39
C VAL A 174 -19.17 -6.91 -2.41
N GLY A 175 -19.06 -5.62 -2.72
CA GLY A 175 -19.98 -4.91 -3.60
C GLY A 175 -21.40 -4.71 -3.02
N ARG A 176 -21.64 -5.01 -1.73
CA ARG A 176 -22.92 -4.73 -1.05
C ARG A 176 -22.77 -3.62 -0.01
N LYS A 177 -23.91 -3.10 0.46
CA LYS A 177 -23.96 -2.01 1.46
C LYS A 177 -23.38 -2.42 2.81
N GLU A 178 -23.41 -3.72 3.12
CA GLU A 178 -22.93 -4.27 4.38
C GLU A 178 -21.42 -4.40 4.45
N ASP A 179 -20.72 -4.38 3.31
CA ASP A 179 -19.26 -4.45 3.26
C ASP A 179 -18.64 -3.08 3.57
N ALA A 180 -17.84 -3.03 4.62
CA ALA A 180 -17.15 -1.82 5.02
C ALA A 180 -16.04 -1.42 4.04
N ALA A 181 -15.40 -2.41 3.39
CA ALA A 181 -14.25 -2.22 2.51
C ALA A 181 -14.63 -1.91 1.05
N THR A 182 -15.90 -2.00 0.66
CA THR A 182 -16.36 -1.53 -0.66
C THR A 182 -16.39 0.00 -0.69
N ALA A 183 -15.60 0.59 -1.60
CA ALA A 183 -15.59 2.03 -1.84
C ALA A 183 -16.79 2.46 -2.71
N ARG A 184 -17.50 3.50 -2.25
CA ARG A 184 -18.73 3.95 -2.91
C ARG A 184 -18.41 4.80 -4.14
N PHE A 185 -19.31 4.80 -5.13
CA PHE A 185 -19.15 5.63 -6.32
C PHE A 185 -19.02 7.12 -5.96
N GLY A 186 -17.91 7.74 -6.37
CA GLY A 186 -17.60 9.15 -6.08
C GLY A 186 -17.12 9.44 -4.66
N GLU A 187 -16.88 8.43 -3.83
CA GLU A 187 -16.28 8.58 -2.51
C GLU A 187 -14.78 8.83 -2.64
N PRO A 188 -14.23 9.91 -2.07
CA PRO A 188 -12.80 10.15 -2.08
C PRO A 188 -12.07 9.26 -1.06
N TYR A 189 -10.82 8.90 -1.36
CA TYR A 189 -10.01 7.99 -0.53
C TYR A 189 -9.92 8.40 0.95
N GLU A 190 -9.79 9.70 1.25
CA GLU A 190 -9.75 10.15 2.65
C GLU A 190 -11.06 9.95 3.40
N ALA A 191 -12.20 10.11 2.72
CA ALA A 191 -13.50 9.84 3.31
C ALA A 191 -13.70 8.33 3.49
N PHE A 192 -13.29 7.54 2.49
CA PHE A 192 -13.27 6.08 2.55
C PHE A 192 -12.44 5.60 3.74
N TYR A 193 -11.19 6.04 3.89
CA TYR A 193 -10.28 5.60 4.96
C TYR A 193 -10.85 5.86 6.36
N ARG A 194 -11.40 7.06 6.58
CA ARG A 194 -12.01 7.42 7.88
C ARG A 194 -13.27 6.60 8.19
N ARG A 195 -13.97 6.14 7.16
CA ARG A 195 -15.16 5.29 7.28
C ARG A 195 -14.79 3.82 7.46
N THR A 196 -13.92 3.30 6.60
CA THR A 196 -13.64 1.86 6.46
C THR A 196 -12.94 1.30 7.69
N VAL A 197 -11.90 1.96 8.20
CA VAL A 197 -11.06 1.43 9.29
C VAL A 197 -11.87 1.12 10.56
N PRO A 198 -12.62 2.07 11.15
CA PRO A 198 -13.43 1.76 12.33
C PRO A 198 -14.61 0.83 12.01
N ALA A 199 -15.17 0.89 10.80
CA ALA A 199 -16.31 0.05 10.40
C ALA A 199 -15.91 -1.44 10.27
N GLN A 200 -14.77 -1.71 9.65
CA GLN A 200 -14.20 -3.06 9.52
C GLN A 200 -13.90 -3.66 10.89
N PHE A 201 -13.24 -2.91 11.78
CA PHE A 201 -12.97 -3.39 13.14
C PHE A 201 -14.27 -3.72 13.91
N LYS A 202 -15.28 -2.83 13.84
CA LYS A 202 -16.59 -3.06 14.48
C LYS A 202 -17.30 -4.28 13.89
N ASN A 203 -17.24 -4.48 12.57
CA ASN A 203 -17.87 -5.62 11.92
C ASN A 203 -17.16 -6.93 12.28
N ALA A 204 -15.82 -6.95 12.26
CA ALA A 204 -15.00 -8.06 12.71
C ALA A 204 -15.33 -8.48 14.15
N TRP A 205 -15.43 -7.50 15.06
CA TRP A 205 -15.84 -7.74 16.45
C TRP A 205 -17.21 -8.42 16.54
N ARG A 206 -18.20 -7.88 15.83
CA ARG A 206 -19.57 -8.43 15.78
C ARG A 206 -19.60 -9.84 15.19
N LEU A 207 -18.82 -10.12 14.14
CA LEU A 207 -18.73 -11.44 13.52
C LEU A 207 -18.16 -12.47 14.51
N GLU A 208 -17.12 -12.11 15.27
CA GLU A 208 -16.55 -12.99 16.29
C GLU A 208 -17.48 -13.17 17.50
N ALA A 209 -18.18 -12.13 17.94
CA ALA A 209 -19.19 -12.23 18.98
C ALA A 209 -20.32 -13.20 18.57
N ARG A 210 -20.82 -13.09 17.33
CA ARG A 210 -21.79 -14.04 16.75
C ARG A 210 -21.25 -15.48 16.72
N ARG A 211 -19.99 -15.68 16.33
CA ARG A 211 -19.35 -17.01 16.33
C ARG A 211 -19.31 -17.63 17.73
N LEU A 212 -19.20 -16.80 18.77
CA LEU A 212 -19.22 -17.22 20.18
C LEU A 212 -20.64 -17.39 20.75
N GLY A 213 -21.67 -17.14 19.94
CA GLY A 213 -23.07 -17.41 20.24
C GLY A 213 -23.89 -16.21 20.70
N ASP A 214 -23.32 -15.00 20.73
CA ASP A 214 -24.05 -13.80 21.13
C ASP A 214 -23.43 -12.52 20.52
N PRO A 215 -24.12 -11.81 19.60
CA PRO A 215 -23.62 -10.56 19.00
C PRO A 215 -23.51 -9.39 19.98
N GLU A 216 -24.28 -9.38 21.06
CA GLU A 216 -24.34 -8.30 22.06
C GLU A 216 -23.63 -8.69 23.37
N MET A 217 -22.77 -9.70 23.28
CA MET A 217 -22.04 -10.25 24.41
C MET A 217 -21.21 -9.20 25.14
N SER A 218 -21.33 -9.18 26.47
CA SER A 218 -20.51 -8.34 27.35
C SER A 218 -19.01 -8.61 27.16
N LEU A 219 -18.19 -7.56 27.28
CA LEU A 219 -16.72 -7.67 27.26
C LEU A 219 -16.16 -8.57 28.38
N PHE A 220 -16.93 -8.76 29.45
CA PHE A 220 -16.53 -9.58 30.62
C PHE A 220 -17.04 -11.02 30.56
N ASP A 221 -17.76 -11.42 29.49
CA ASP A 221 -18.16 -12.81 29.31
C ASP A 221 -16.92 -13.70 29.09
N LEU A 222 -16.81 -14.81 29.81
CA LEU A 222 -15.67 -15.73 29.73
C LEU A 222 -15.45 -16.28 28.30
N ARG A 223 -16.49 -16.33 27.47
CA ARG A 223 -16.37 -16.71 26.05
C ARG A 223 -15.48 -15.75 25.27
N MET A 224 -15.32 -14.50 25.70
CA MET A 224 -14.41 -13.52 25.08
C MET A 224 -12.95 -13.96 25.11
N LEU A 225 -12.54 -14.85 26.02
CA LEU A 225 -11.20 -15.45 26.01
C LEU A 225 -10.95 -16.28 24.73
N ARG A 226 -11.99 -16.64 23.99
CA ARG A 226 -11.92 -17.33 22.69
C ARG A 226 -12.13 -16.39 21.50
N ASN A 227 -12.28 -15.08 21.72
CA ASN A 227 -12.48 -14.07 20.67
C ASN A 227 -11.16 -13.82 19.93
N ARG A 228 -11.15 -14.05 18.61
CA ARG A 228 -9.92 -13.91 17.81
C ARG A 228 -9.44 -12.46 17.71
N ILE A 229 -10.36 -11.49 17.71
CA ILE A 229 -10.01 -10.05 17.68
C ILE A 229 -9.26 -9.68 18.96
N LEU A 230 -9.72 -10.18 20.11
CA LEU A 230 -9.03 -9.94 21.38
C LEU A 230 -7.61 -10.53 21.37
N HIS A 231 -7.42 -11.72 20.80
CA HIS A 231 -6.09 -12.32 20.62
C HIS A 231 -5.22 -11.46 19.71
N GLY A 232 -5.75 -10.95 18.60
CA GLY A 232 -5.02 -10.08 17.68
C GLY A 232 -4.58 -8.77 18.33
N ILE A 233 -5.45 -8.14 19.11
CA ILE A 233 -5.12 -6.96 19.92
C ILE A 233 -3.99 -7.30 20.91
N ALA A 234 -4.13 -8.40 21.65
CA ALA A 234 -3.14 -8.80 22.65
C ALA A 234 -1.77 -9.11 22.03
N VAL A 235 -1.72 -9.81 20.89
CA VAL A 235 -0.47 -10.12 20.19
C VAL A 235 0.14 -8.86 19.58
N GLY A 236 -0.64 -8.05 18.85
CA GLY A 236 -0.14 -6.86 18.18
C GLY A 236 0.38 -5.80 19.17
N TRP A 237 -0.41 -5.46 20.19
CA TRP A 237 0.03 -4.54 21.24
C TRP A 237 1.07 -5.16 22.17
N GLY A 238 1.08 -6.48 22.34
CA GLY A 238 2.14 -7.21 23.04
C GLY A 238 3.49 -7.08 22.34
N ILE A 239 3.52 -7.18 21.00
CA ILE A 239 4.72 -6.91 20.19
C ILE A 239 5.17 -5.45 20.40
N GLY A 240 4.24 -4.49 20.28
CA GLY A 240 4.55 -3.07 20.49
C GLY A 240 5.10 -2.78 21.89
N LEU A 241 4.48 -3.37 22.93
CA LEU A 241 4.93 -3.25 24.31
C LEU A 241 6.31 -3.89 24.51
N ALA A 242 6.55 -5.06 23.94
CA ALA A 242 7.86 -5.71 23.98
C ALA A 242 8.93 -4.82 23.33
N ILE A 243 8.64 -4.23 22.16
CA ILE A 243 9.54 -3.28 21.49
C ILE A 243 9.82 -2.08 22.39
N TRP A 244 8.79 -1.49 23.00
CA TRP A 244 8.96 -0.34 23.88
C TRP A 244 9.85 -0.66 25.09
N LEU A 245 9.60 -1.77 25.77
CA LEU A 245 10.31 -2.14 27.00
C LEU A 245 11.75 -2.59 26.73
N THR A 246 12.06 -3.14 25.55
CA THR A 246 13.38 -3.68 25.21
C THR A 246 14.25 -2.73 24.40
N PHE A 247 13.67 -1.99 23.45
CA PHE A 247 14.38 -1.10 22.53
C PHE A 247 14.11 0.39 22.77
N GLY A 248 13.14 0.73 23.62
CA GLY A 248 12.84 2.10 24.00
C GLY A 248 11.72 2.76 23.20
N LEU A 249 11.39 4.01 23.58
CA LEU A 249 10.24 4.74 23.05
C LEU A 249 10.38 5.06 21.55
N ALA A 250 11.58 5.42 21.08
CA ALA A 250 11.81 5.73 19.66
C ALA A 250 11.47 4.53 18.76
N SER A 251 11.90 3.33 19.14
CA SER A 251 11.57 2.08 18.43
C SER A 251 10.07 1.78 18.43
N PHE A 252 9.38 2.02 19.55
CA PHE A 252 7.93 1.87 19.62
C PHE A 252 7.20 2.86 18.69
N LEU A 253 7.61 4.13 18.68
CA LEU A 253 7.02 5.12 17.79
C LEU A 253 7.28 4.80 16.30
N ALA A 254 8.48 4.30 15.97
CA ALA A 254 8.79 3.84 14.62
C ALA A 254 7.94 2.61 14.20
N PHE A 255 7.68 1.69 15.14
CA PHE A 255 6.76 0.56 14.95
C PHE A 255 5.32 1.02 14.69
N LEU A 256 4.83 2.04 15.40
CA LEU A 256 3.50 2.62 15.14
C LEU A 256 3.46 3.32 13.78
N LEU A 257 4.54 3.99 13.38
CA LEU A 257 4.63 4.70 12.11
C LEU A 257 4.57 3.76 10.90
N GLN A 258 5.30 2.63 10.94
CA GLN A 258 5.22 1.62 9.88
C GLN A 258 3.83 0.95 9.85
N ALA A 259 3.23 0.66 11.01
CA ALA A 259 1.90 0.05 11.09
C ALA A 259 0.82 0.98 10.53
N PHE A 260 0.91 2.27 10.84
CA PHE A 260 0.05 3.29 10.26
C PHE A 260 0.16 3.32 8.74
N MET A 261 1.38 3.33 8.20
CA MET A 261 1.54 3.30 6.75
C MET A 261 1.04 2.00 6.13
N ALA A 262 1.31 0.85 6.73
CA ALA A 262 0.78 -0.43 6.24
C ALA A 262 -0.76 -0.44 6.19
N SER A 263 -1.43 0.13 7.20
CA SER A 263 -2.88 0.34 7.22
C SER A 263 -3.37 1.22 6.08
N ARG A 264 -2.68 2.33 5.82
CA ARG A 264 -3.01 3.24 4.71
C ARG A 264 -2.90 2.52 3.36
N LEU A 265 -1.85 1.73 3.17
CA LEU A 265 -1.64 0.97 1.94
C LEU A 265 -2.69 -0.12 1.75
N LEU A 266 -3.03 -0.88 2.80
CA LEU A 266 -4.11 -1.86 2.77
C LEU A 266 -5.43 -1.21 2.30
N GLU A 267 -5.81 -0.10 2.91
CA GLU A 267 -7.07 0.56 2.54
C GLU A 267 -7.01 1.26 1.19
N ALA A 268 -5.83 1.70 0.71
CA ALA A 268 -5.70 2.20 -0.65
C ALA A 268 -6.01 1.09 -1.67
N VAL A 269 -5.53 -0.13 -1.40
CA VAL A 269 -5.80 -1.32 -2.22
C VAL A 269 -7.29 -1.67 -2.21
N ASN A 270 -7.88 -1.86 -1.03
CA ASN A 270 -9.33 -2.11 -0.90
C ASN A 270 -10.17 -1.04 -1.62
N TYR A 271 -9.74 0.23 -1.52
CA TYR A 271 -10.44 1.35 -2.13
C TYR A 271 -10.53 1.21 -3.65
N PHE A 272 -9.42 1.03 -4.34
CA PHE A 272 -9.44 0.97 -5.81
C PHE A 272 -9.90 -0.39 -6.34
N GLU A 273 -9.73 -1.48 -5.59
CA GLU A 273 -10.15 -2.83 -5.95
C GLU A 273 -11.68 -2.98 -6.07
N HIS A 274 -12.42 -2.11 -5.38
CA HIS A 274 -13.88 -2.17 -5.31
C HIS A 274 -14.57 -0.85 -5.62
N TRP A 275 -13.83 0.16 -6.09
CA TRP A 275 -14.36 1.50 -6.26
C TRP A 275 -15.57 1.56 -7.19
N GLY A 276 -16.69 2.03 -6.67
CA GLY A 276 -17.90 2.27 -7.45
C GLY A 276 -18.63 1.01 -7.93
N LEU A 277 -18.09 -0.18 -7.66
CA LEU A 277 -18.70 -1.45 -8.05
C LEU A 277 -19.82 -1.84 -7.10
N ARG A 278 -20.80 -2.57 -7.64
CA ARG A 278 -21.95 -3.07 -6.89
C ARG A 278 -22.26 -4.48 -7.36
N ARG A 279 -22.41 -5.39 -6.41
CA ARG A 279 -22.75 -6.78 -6.71
C ARG A 279 -24.24 -6.93 -6.92
N SER A 280 -24.65 -7.48 -8.06
CA SER A 280 -26.06 -7.73 -8.41
C SER A 280 -26.51 -9.17 -8.13
N THR A 281 -25.58 -10.11 -7.96
CA THR A 281 -25.92 -11.53 -7.79
C THR A 281 -25.59 -12.04 -6.40
N ARG A 282 -26.05 -13.25 -6.07
CA ARG A 282 -25.73 -13.88 -4.79
C ARG A 282 -24.24 -14.23 -4.69
N GLY A 283 -23.65 -14.73 -5.79
CA GLY A 283 -22.23 -15.06 -5.89
C GLY A 283 -21.39 -13.85 -6.32
N VAL A 284 -20.09 -13.90 -6.06
CA VAL A 284 -19.16 -12.89 -6.59
C VAL A 284 -18.89 -13.18 -8.06
N GLN A 285 -19.04 -12.17 -8.92
CA GLN A 285 -18.70 -12.24 -10.34
C GLN A 285 -17.39 -11.49 -10.61
N PRO A 286 -16.68 -11.81 -11.71
CA PRO A 286 -15.49 -11.06 -12.09
C PRO A 286 -15.71 -9.55 -12.27
N THR A 287 -16.96 -9.14 -12.52
CA THR A 287 -17.35 -7.71 -12.65
C THR A 287 -17.51 -6.99 -11.30
N ASP A 288 -17.37 -7.68 -10.17
CA ASP A 288 -17.53 -7.11 -8.82
C ASP A 288 -16.18 -6.71 -8.19
N SER A 289 -15.07 -6.79 -8.93
CA SER A 289 -13.74 -6.37 -8.48
C SER A 289 -12.90 -5.86 -9.67
N TRP A 290 -11.95 -4.98 -9.42
CA TRP A 290 -11.05 -4.44 -10.44
C TRP A 290 -9.77 -5.27 -10.57
N ASP A 291 -9.39 -5.56 -11.82
CA ASP A 291 -8.15 -6.25 -12.16
C ASP A 291 -7.11 -5.29 -12.78
N THR A 292 -5.86 -5.73 -12.87
CA THR A 292 -4.84 -5.05 -13.70
C THR A 292 -4.04 -6.08 -14.48
N HIS A 293 -3.56 -5.68 -15.65
CA HIS A 293 -2.69 -6.53 -16.47
C HIS A 293 -1.20 -6.24 -16.26
N SER A 294 -0.82 -5.47 -15.23
CA SER A 294 0.60 -5.22 -14.94
C SER A 294 1.34 -6.51 -14.59
N TRP A 295 2.37 -6.84 -15.38
CA TRP A 295 3.26 -7.96 -15.02
C TRP A 295 3.91 -7.73 -13.65
N PHE A 296 4.32 -6.50 -13.32
CA PHE A 296 5.00 -6.23 -12.05
C PHE A 296 4.05 -6.45 -10.88
N THR A 297 2.80 -6.01 -10.98
CA THR A 297 1.77 -6.31 -9.98
C THR A 297 1.57 -7.82 -9.85
N TYR A 298 1.39 -8.55 -10.96
CA TYR A 298 1.16 -9.99 -10.92
C TYR A 298 2.30 -10.75 -10.23
N TYR A 299 3.54 -10.49 -10.64
CA TYR A 299 4.70 -11.23 -10.14
C TYR A 299 5.20 -10.73 -8.79
N GLY A 300 5.28 -9.41 -8.63
CA GLY A 300 5.81 -8.75 -7.44
C GLY A 300 4.86 -8.78 -6.25
N LEU A 301 3.55 -8.85 -6.48
CA LEU A 301 2.51 -8.82 -5.44
C LEU A 301 1.75 -10.13 -5.36
N THR A 302 2.44 -11.24 -5.61
CA THR A 302 1.90 -12.60 -5.43
C THR A 302 0.48 -12.73 -5.98
N GLY A 303 0.30 -12.47 -7.27
CA GLY A 303 -0.95 -12.68 -8.00
C GLY A 303 -2.05 -11.64 -7.79
N LEU A 304 -1.85 -10.60 -6.97
CA LEU A 304 -2.86 -9.60 -6.63
C LEU A 304 -3.50 -8.89 -7.84
N SER A 305 -2.84 -8.91 -9.00
CA SER A 305 -3.40 -8.36 -10.23
C SER A 305 -4.67 -9.06 -10.73
N ARG A 306 -4.95 -10.28 -10.26
CA ARG A 306 -6.07 -11.17 -10.66
C ARG A 306 -7.09 -11.27 -9.52
N HIS A 307 -7.53 -10.11 -9.05
CA HIS A 307 -8.37 -9.96 -7.86
C HIS A 307 -9.80 -10.48 -8.09
N ALA A 308 -10.32 -10.34 -9.30
CA ALA A 308 -11.61 -10.89 -9.71
C ALA A 308 -11.69 -12.40 -9.48
N ASP A 309 -10.65 -13.15 -9.84
CA ASP A 309 -10.58 -14.59 -9.58
C ASP A 309 -10.40 -14.89 -8.09
N HIS A 310 -9.61 -14.07 -7.39
CA HIS A 310 -9.43 -14.20 -5.95
C HIS A 310 -10.76 -14.11 -5.20
N HIS A 311 -11.65 -13.17 -5.53
CA HIS A 311 -12.97 -13.11 -4.89
C HIS A 311 -13.93 -14.20 -5.35
N ARG A 312 -13.77 -14.71 -6.57
CA ARG A 312 -14.58 -15.80 -7.10
C ARG A 312 -14.22 -17.14 -6.46
N GLU A 313 -12.92 -17.41 -6.28
CA GLU A 313 -12.37 -18.63 -5.67
C GLU A 313 -11.21 -18.26 -4.71
N PRO A 314 -11.52 -17.83 -3.47
CA PRO A 314 -10.51 -17.34 -2.52
C PRO A 314 -9.49 -18.39 -2.09
N SER A 315 -9.83 -19.68 -2.25
CA SER A 315 -8.94 -20.78 -1.86
C SER A 315 -7.88 -21.11 -2.92
N ARG A 316 -7.93 -20.46 -4.09
CA ARG A 316 -6.97 -20.68 -5.18
C ARG A 316 -5.64 -19.99 -4.86
N PRO A 317 -4.51 -20.72 -4.92
CA PRO A 317 -3.21 -20.12 -4.64
C PRO A 317 -2.82 -19.15 -5.76
N PHE A 318 -2.07 -18.10 -5.40
CA PHE A 318 -1.84 -16.96 -6.30
C PHE A 318 -1.28 -17.31 -7.68
N GLN A 319 -0.41 -18.31 -7.80
CA GLN A 319 0.19 -18.72 -9.06
C GLN A 319 -0.79 -19.44 -9.99
N GLN A 320 -1.97 -19.80 -9.48
CA GLN A 320 -3.07 -20.43 -10.22
C GLN A 320 -4.23 -19.49 -10.48
N LEU A 321 -4.18 -18.21 -10.08
CA LEU A 321 -5.25 -17.25 -10.32
C LEU A 321 -5.47 -17.04 -11.82
N GLN A 322 -6.72 -16.93 -12.25
CA GLN A 322 -7.11 -16.80 -13.66
C GLN A 322 -7.37 -15.35 -14.05
N VAL A 323 -7.30 -15.07 -15.35
CA VAL A 323 -7.68 -13.77 -15.93
C VAL A 323 -9.11 -13.85 -16.45
N PHE A 324 -9.92 -12.82 -16.17
CA PHE A 324 -11.28 -12.68 -16.68
C PHE A 324 -11.42 -11.40 -17.51
N ASP A 325 -11.91 -11.52 -18.73
CA ASP A 325 -12.06 -10.37 -19.64
C ASP A 325 -13.21 -9.46 -19.23
N GLU A 326 -14.16 -9.99 -18.46
CA GLU A 326 -15.32 -9.27 -17.94
C GLU A 326 -14.94 -8.29 -16.83
N ALA A 327 -13.84 -8.53 -16.10
CA ALA A 327 -13.40 -7.67 -15.02
C ALA A 327 -13.03 -6.27 -15.54
N PRO A 328 -13.46 -5.18 -14.88
CA PRO A 328 -12.99 -3.83 -15.20
C PRO A 328 -11.50 -3.71 -14.91
N ILE A 329 -10.78 -2.97 -15.75
CA ILE A 329 -9.32 -2.89 -15.70
C ILE A 329 -8.85 -1.54 -15.16
N LEU A 330 -7.97 -1.58 -14.17
CA LEU A 330 -7.31 -0.42 -13.59
C LEU A 330 -6.37 0.26 -14.61
N PRO A 331 -6.19 1.59 -14.55
CA PRO A 331 -5.37 2.32 -15.52
C PRO A 331 -3.87 1.99 -15.44
N THR A 332 -3.43 1.40 -14.33
CA THR A 332 -2.03 1.06 -14.08
C THR A 332 -1.93 -0.12 -13.09
N GLY A 333 -0.72 -0.56 -12.77
CA GLY A 333 -0.51 -1.55 -11.71
C GLY A 333 -0.69 -0.97 -10.31
N TYR A 334 -0.68 -1.82 -9.28
CA TYR A 334 -1.05 -1.43 -7.92
C TYR A 334 -0.05 -0.49 -7.27
N VAL A 335 1.25 -0.62 -7.54
CA VAL A 335 2.28 0.29 -7.00
C VAL A 335 2.09 1.69 -7.58
N GLY A 336 1.82 1.77 -8.89
CA GLY A 336 1.45 3.01 -9.56
C GLY A 336 0.14 3.61 -9.04
N LEU A 337 -0.85 2.74 -8.79
CA LEU A 337 -2.18 3.17 -8.40
C LEU A 337 -2.25 3.64 -6.96
N VAL A 338 -1.49 3.02 -6.05
CA VAL A 338 -1.34 3.53 -4.67
C VAL A 338 -0.76 4.94 -4.69
N ASP A 339 0.31 5.19 -5.45
CA ASP A 339 0.88 6.53 -5.59
C ASP A 339 -0.15 7.50 -6.17
N MET A 340 -0.86 7.10 -7.24
CA MET A 340 -1.93 7.89 -7.86
C MET A 340 -3.05 8.20 -6.87
N VAL A 341 -3.55 7.26 -6.08
CA VAL A 341 -4.66 7.48 -5.14
C VAL A 341 -4.21 8.37 -3.98
N MET A 342 -3.05 8.09 -3.39
CA MET A 342 -2.54 8.86 -2.26
C MET A 342 -2.12 10.27 -2.66
N ALA A 343 -1.62 10.46 -3.88
CA ALA A 343 -1.21 11.76 -4.40
C ALA A 343 -2.37 12.52 -5.07
N ASN A 344 -3.19 11.84 -5.86
CA ASN A 344 -4.16 12.43 -6.76
C ASN A 344 -5.35 11.49 -7.03
N ASP A 345 -6.06 11.10 -5.97
CA ASP A 345 -7.27 10.26 -6.05
C ASP A 345 -8.24 10.65 -7.16
N HIS A 346 -8.36 11.95 -7.45
CA HIS A 346 -9.23 12.45 -8.51
C HIS A 346 -8.90 11.89 -9.89
N GLU A 347 -7.62 11.73 -10.22
CA GLU A 347 -7.18 11.15 -11.50
C GLU A 347 -7.64 9.70 -11.61
N PHE A 348 -7.48 8.92 -10.55
CA PHE A 348 -8.02 7.56 -10.51
C PHE A 348 -9.54 7.54 -10.71
N GLN A 349 -10.28 8.39 -9.99
CA GLN A 349 -11.75 8.44 -10.13
C GLN A 349 -12.18 8.78 -11.56
N GLN A 350 -11.45 9.64 -12.28
CA GLN A 350 -11.75 9.94 -13.68
C GLN A 350 -11.58 8.71 -14.58
N HIS A 351 -10.52 7.92 -14.38
CA HIS A 351 -10.34 6.66 -15.08
C HIS A 351 -11.44 5.66 -14.73
N ALA A 352 -11.73 5.49 -13.43
CA ALA A 352 -12.73 4.55 -12.96
C ALA A 352 -14.14 4.88 -13.47
N VAL A 353 -14.54 6.16 -13.46
CA VAL A 353 -15.85 6.59 -14.00
C VAL A 353 -15.99 6.24 -15.48
N ARG A 354 -14.96 6.49 -16.30
CA ARG A 354 -15.01 6.18 -17.73
C ARG A 354 -15.17 4.69 -17.96
N GLU A 355 -14.38 3.86 -17.28
CA GLU A 355 -14.45 2.41 -17.43
C GLU A 355 -15.82 1.86 -16.96
N LEU A 356 -16.35 2.34 -15.84
CA LEU A 356 -17.68 1.93 -15.35
C LEU A 356 -18.81 2.32 -16.31
N GLN A 357 -18.73 3.49 -16.96
CA GLN A 357 -19.69 3.90 -17.99
C GLN A 357 -19.56 3.05 -19.25
N THR A 358 -18.34 2.83 -19.74
CA THR A 358 -18.09 2.05 -20.96
C THR A 358 -18.49 0.59 -20.81
N ARG A 359 -18.29 -0.01 -19.63
CA ARG A 359 -18.65 -1.41 -19.35
C ARG A 359 -20.05 -1.59 -18.77
N GLU A 360 -20.79 -0.50 -18.56
CA GLU A 360 -22.11 -0.52 -17.90
C GLU A 360 -22.06 -1.27 -16.54
N LEU A 361 -21.15 -0.85 -15.66
CA LEU A 361 -20.92 -1.45 -14.34
C LEU A 361 -21.29 -0.50 -13.20
N GLY A 362 -21.36 -1.04 -11.98
CA GLY A 362 -21.69 -0.28 -10.78
C GLY A 362 -23.08 0.37 -10.89
N PRO A 363 -23.20 1.71 -10.73
CA PRO A 363 -24.48 2.40 -10.87
C PRO A 363 -24.98 2.53 -12.32
N PHE A 364 -24.16 2.19 -13.32
CA PHE A 364 -24.54 2.27 -14.75
C PHE A 364 -25.03 0.93 -15.31
N ARG A 365 -25.14 -0.10 -14.47
CA ARG A 365 -25.56 -1.43 -14.90
C ARG A 365 -27.01 -1.44 -15.40
N PRO A 366 -27.35 -2.19 -16.46
CA PRO A 366 -28.72 -2.37 -16.89
C PRO A 366 -29.62 -2.89 -15.77
N GLY A 367 -30.81 -2.32 -15.63
CA GLY A 367 -31.76 -2.66 -14.58
C GLY A 367 -31.55 -1.92 -13.25
N THR A 368 -30.57 -1.01 -13.17
CA THR A 368 -30.45 -0.07 -12.04
C THR A 368 -31.59 0.97 -12.08
N ASP A 369 -32.06 1.39 -10.91
CA ASP A 369 -33.09 2.42 -10.74
C ASP A 369 -32.73 3.71 -11.54
N PRO A 370 -33.60 4.19 -12.44
CA PRO A 370 -33.33 5.37 -13.25
C PRO A 370 -32.94 6.62 -12.46
N GLU A 371 -33.50 6.82 -11.26
CA GLU A 371 -33.10 7.95 -10.41
C GLU A 371 -31.67 7.81 -9.91
N GLU A 372 -31.26 6.59 -9.59
CA GLU A 372 -29.90 6.31 -9.18
C GLU A 372 -28.92 6.52 -10.33
N VAL A 373 -29.27 6.06 -11.54
CA VAL A 373 -28.49 6.31 -12.75
C VAL A 373 -28.34 7.81 -13.01
N ALA A 374 -29.42 8.59 -12.83
CA ALA A 374 -29.39 10.05 -12.99
C ALA A 374 -28.43 10.72 -11.98
N ARG A 375 -28.55 10.38 -10.69
CA ARG A 375 -27.64 10.87 -9.63
C ARG A 375 -26.18 10.49 -9.89
N ALA A 376 -25.92 9.25 -10.30
CA ALA A 376 -24.59 8.79 -10.66
C ALA A 376 -24.05 9.53 -11.90
N GLY A 377 -24.91 9.83 -12.88
CA GLY A 377 -24.57 10.60 -14.07
C GLY A 377 -24.19 12.05 -13.75
N GLU A 378 -24.89 12.70 -12.82
CA GLU A 378 -24.49 14.03 -12.32
C GLU A 378 -23.14 14.01 -11.65
N ARG A 379 -22.93 13.05 -10.72
CA ARG A 379 -21.65 12.90 -10.03
C ARG A 379 -20.51 12.56 -10.99
N ALA A 380 -20.76 11.73 -12.00
CA ALA A 380 -19.79 11.43 -13.05
C ALA A 380 -19.39 12.69 -13.83
N ARG A 381 -20.34 13.54 -14.21
CA ARG A 381 -20.04 14.83 -14.87
C ARG A 381 -19.20 15.73 -14.00
N GLU A 382 -19.47 15.77 -12.69
CA GLU A 382 -18.66 16.55 -11.74
C GLU A 382 -17.20 16.03 -11.69
N ILE A 383 -17.02 14.71 -11.54
CA ILE A 383 -15.69 14.08 -11.49
C ILE A 383 -14.91 14.32 -12.80
N LEU A 384 -15.57 14.12 -13.95
CA LEU A 384 -14.95 14.26 -15.26
C LEU A 384 -14.66 15.71 -15.66
N SER A 385 -15.47 16.67 -15.21
CA SER A 385 -15.28 18.10 -15.51
C SER A 385 -14.23 18.76 -14.62
N HIS A 386 -13.96 18.20 -13.44
CA HIS A 386 -12.96 18.74 -12.54
C HIS A 386 -11.56 18.59 -13.14
N ARG A 387 -10.92 19.73 -13.41
CA ARG A 387 -9.49 19.78 -13.76
C ARG A 387 -8.70 19.92 -12.47
N PRO A 388 -7.83 18.96 -12.11
CA PRO A 388 -7.01 19.12 -10.93
C PRO A 388 -6.20 20.42 -11.06
N ALA A 389 -6.32 21.31 -10.08
CA ALA A 389 -5.44 22.46 -10.01
C ALA A 389 -4.00 21.94 -9.94
N PRO A 390 -3.05 22.47 -10.74
CA PRO A 390 -1.67 22.03 -10.64
C PRO A 390 -1.22 22.14 -9.18
N ARG A 391 -0.66 21.05 -8.63
CA ARG A 391 -0.12 21.03 -7.27
C ARG A 391 0.95 22.11 -7.14
N ALA A 392 0.52 23.28 -6.70
CA ALA A 392 1.38 24.42 -6.59
C ALA A 392 2.51 24.12 -5.61
N GLY A 393 3.75 24.27 -6.07
CA GLY A 393 4.92 24.30 -5.18
C GLY A 393 4.81 25.45 -4.17
N LEU A 394 5.81 25.60 -3.30
CA LEU A 394 5.82 26.60 -2.23
C LEU A 394 5.35 28.01 -2.67
N PHE A 395 5.71 28.40 -3.90
CA PHE A 395 5.40 29.70 -4.51
C PHE A 395 4.26 29.69 -5.54
N GLY A 396 3.66 28.53 -5.81
CA GLY A 396 2.53 28.41 -6.74
C GLY A 396 1.19 28.85 -6.10
N PRO A 397 0.14 29.01 -6.91
CA PRO A 397 -1.17 29.43 -6.42
C PRO A 397 -1.81 28.45 -5.42
N ASN A 398 -2.75 28.85 -4.57
CA ASN A 398 -3.53 27.88 -3.78
C ASN A 398 -4.69 27.28 -4.59
N ALA A 399 -5.49 26.40 -3.97
CA ALA A 399 -6.65 25.77 -4.61
C ALA A 399 -7.71 26.78 -5.10
N LYS A 400 -7.68 28.03 -4.62
CA LYS A 400 -8.54 29.14 -5.05
C LYS A 400 -7.89 30.03 -6.12
N GLY A 401 -6.70 29.67 -6.62
CA GLY A 401 -5.95 30.46 -7.59
C GLY A 401 -5.22 31.67 -7.01
N GLU A 402 -5.27 31.89 -5.69
CA GLU A 402 -4.61 33.03 -5.02
C GLU A 402 -3.08 32.86 -5.07
N ARG A 403 -2.34 33.97 -5.18
CA ARG A 403 -0.88 34.00 -5.22
C ARG A 403 -0.32 35.01 -4.21
N GLY A 404 1.00 35.00 -4.01
CA GLY A 404 1.69 35.98 -3.17
C GLY A 404 1.67 35.64 -1.68
N LEU A 405 1.86 36.65 -0.82
CA LEU A 405 2.08 36.45 0.62
C LEU A 405 0.96 35.67 1.32
N ARG A 406 -0.30 35.83 0.90
CA ARG A 406 -1.45 35.13 1.51
C ARG A 406 -1.38 33.60 1.42
N VAL A 407 -0.70 33.08 0.40
CA VAL A 407 -0.48 31.62 0.23
C VAL A 407 0.88 31.20 0.75
N LEU A 408 1.89 32.05 0.57
CA LEU A 408 3.26 31.77 0.97
C LEU A 408 3.40 31.71 2.50
N LEU A 409 2.80 32.64 3.24
CA LEU A 409 2.91 32.73 4.70
C LEU A 409 2.40 31.46 5.41
N PRO A 410 1.20 30.92 5.14
CA PRO A 410 0.75 29.68 5.76
C PRO A 410 1.66 28.49 5.45
N ARG A 411 2.14 28.36 4.21
CA ARG A 411 3.04 27.25 3.81
C ARG A 411 4.41 27.36 4.48
N LEU A 412 4.97 28.57 4.58
CA LEU A 412 6.19 28.83 5.33
C LEU A 412 5.98 28.58 6.83
N GLY A 413 4.81 28.93 7.38
CA GLY A 413 4.45 28.67 8.77
C GLY A 413 4.44 27.18 9.10
N VAL A 414 3.89 26.33 8.22
CA VAL A 414 3.94 24.86 8.38
C VAL A 414 5.36 24.33 8.33
N LEU A 415 6.16 24.78 7.34
CA LEU A 415 7.57 24.36 7.22
C LEU A 415 8.40 24.80 8.43
N LEU A 416 8.20 26.03 8.90
CA LEU A 416 8.87 26.57 10.08
C LEU A 416 8.44 25.81 11.35
N GLY A 417 7.15 25.50 11.50
CA GLY A 417 6.65 24.70 12.61
C GLY A 417 7.27 23.30 12.63
N ALA A 418 7.29 22.61 11.48
CA ALA A 418 7.94 21.31 11.35
C ALA A 418 9.44 21.38 11.67
N LEU A 419 10.12 22.42 11.18
CA LEU A 419 11.53 22.66 11.44
C LEU A 419 11.81 22.90 12.94
N LEU A 420 10.95 23.66 13.62
CA LEU A 420 11.06 23.92 15.06
C LEU A 420 10.86 22.64 15.87
N VAL A 421 9.85 21.83 15.52
CA VAL A 421 9.60 20.53 16.17
C VAL A 421 10.77 19.58 15.98
N LEU A 422 11.28 19.43 14.75
CA LEU A 422 12.46 18.61 14.45
C LEU A 422 13.68 19.09 15.24
N THR A 423 13.90 20.40 15.29
CA THR A 423 15.04 20.99 16.01
C THR A 423 14.94 20.75 17.50
N ALA A 424 13.77 21.00 18.10
CA ALA A 424 13.53 20.76 19.52
C ALA A 424 13.64 19.27 19.88
N GLY A 425 13.09 18.39 19.05
CA GLY A 425 13.18 16.95 19.21
C GLY A 425 14.63 16.45 19.20
N VAL A 426 15.41 16.81 18.18
CA VAL A 426 16.84 16.46 18.12
C VAL A 426 17.61 17.07 19.29
N GLN A 427 17.27 18.29 19.72
CA GLN A 427 17.91 18.93 20.86
C GLN A 427 17.71 18.12 22.16
N LEU A 428 16.48 17.64 22.38
CA LEU A 428 16.13 16.79 23.53
C LEU A 428 16.87 15.45 23.47
N GLU A 429 16.89 14.79 22.30
CA GLU A 429 17.52 13.47 22.13
C GLU A 429 19.05 13.53 22.20
N SER A 430 19.67 14.61 21.72
CA SER A 430 21.13 14.78 21.70
C SER A 430 21.72 15.32 23.01
N GLY A 431 20.89 15.53 24.05
CA GLY A 431 21.35 16.09 25.32
C GLY A 431 21.98 17.48 25.20
N GLY A 432 21.64 18.23 24.14
CA GLY A 432 22.19 19.56 23.90
C GLY A 432 23.61 19.61 23.34
N ALA A 433 24.07 18.57 22.63
CA ALA A 433 25.41 18.52 22.02
C ALA A 433 25.75 19.72 21.09
N MET A 434 24.73 20.39 20.54
CA MET A 434 24.87 21.68 19.85
C MET A 434 23.92 22.70 20.47
N SER A 435 24.21 24.00 20.30
CA SER A 435 23.22 25.04 20.65
C SER A 435 21.97 24.92 19.77
N PHE A 436 20.80 25.29 20.29
CA PHE A 436 19.56 25.26 19.53
C PHE A 436 19.66 26.06 18.23
N ALA A 437 20.31 27.23 18.27
CA ALA A 437 20.50 28.07 17.08
C ALA A 437 21.35 27.38 15.99
N ALA A 438 22.46 26.73 16.38
CA ALA A 438 23.29 25.97 15.44
C ALA A 438 22.53 24.77 14.85
N ARG A 439 21.77 24.05 15.69
CA ARG A 439 20.92 22.94 15.24
C ARG A 439 19.83 23.41 14.28
N PHE A 440 19.16 24.51 14.60
CA PHE A 440 18.14 25.11 13.74
C PHE A 440 18.71 25.49 12.37
N ALA A 441 19.88 26.14 12.36
CA ALA A 441 20.57 26.51 11.12
C ALA A 441 20.92 25.28 10.26
N LEU A 442 21.44 24.22 10.87
CA LEU A 442 21.75 22.96 10.18
C LEU A 442 20.48 22.31 9.61
N ASN A 443 19.41 22.21 10.40
CA ASN A 443 18.15 21.63 9.93
C ASN A 443 17.49 22.47 8.82
N ALA A 444 17.60 23.80 8.88
CA ALA A 444 17.13 24.71 7.84
C ALA A 444 17.91 24.49 6.53
N TRP A 445 19.23 24.31 6.61
CA TRP A 445 20.07 23.96 5.48
C TRP A 445 19.69 22.62 4.86
N ILE A 446 19.50 21.58 5.69
CA ILE A 446 19.07 20.25 5.24
C ILE A 446 17.73 20.37 4.49
N LEU A 447 16.74 21.06 5.08
CA LEU A 447 15.45 21.30 4.44
C LEU A 447 15.60 22.01 3.09
N ALA A 448 16.46 23.02 3.00
CA ALA A 448 16.75 23.72 1.75
C ALA A 448 17.35 22.78 0.68
N ALA A 449 18.27 21.89 1.07
CA ALA A 449 18.85 20.89 0.17
C ALA A 449 17.78 19.93 -0.39
N PHE A 450 16.86 19.45 0.45
CA PHE A 450 15.72 18.64 0.00
C PHE A 450 14.79 19.41 -0.95
N VAL A 451 14.53 20.70 -0.69
CA VAL A 451 13.73 21.54 -1.60
C VAL A 451 14.41 21.70 -2.96
N VAL A 452 15.73 21.89 -3.00
CA VAL A 452 16.51 21.95 -4.25
C VAL A 452 16.42 20.62 -5.00
N MET A 453 16.63 19.50 -4.31
CA MET A 453 16.49 18.16 -4.89
C MET A 453 15.11 17.97 -5.56
N ILE A 454 14.02 18.29 -4.85
CA ILE A 454 12.66 18.16 -5.37
C ILE A 454 12.42 19.09 -6.57
N ARG A 455 12.99 20.30 -6.57
CA ARG A 455 12.88 21.22 -7.71
C ARG A 455 13.60 20.71 -8.95
N ILE A 456 14.80 20.15 -8.79
CA ILE A 456 15.55 19.53 -9.89
C ILE A 456 14.74 18.38 -10.47
N PHE A 457 14.24 17.48 -9.62
CA PHE A 457 13.37 16.39 -10.04
C PHE A 457 12.17 16.89 -10.85
N ARG A 458 11.42 17.88 -10.33
CA ARG A 458 10.25 18.45 -11.03
C ARG A 458 10.63 19.09 -12.36
N GLY A 459 11.70 19.87 -12.40
CA GLY A 459 12.16 20.51 -13.62
C GLY A 459 12.59 19.51 -14.71
N LEU A 460 13.19 18.38 -14.33
CA LEU A 460 13.50 17.28 -15.26
C LEU A 460 12.23 16.60 -15.77
N LYS A 461 11.27 16.33 -14.88
CA LYS A 461 9.96 15.77 -15.25
C LYS A 461 9.18 16.67 -16.20
N GLU A 462 9.18 17.99 -15.97
CA GLU A 462 8.55 18.98 -16.85
C GLU A 462 9.20 19.02 -18.25
N ARG A 463 10.50 18.70 -18.34
CA ARG A 463 11.22 18.55 -19.61
C ARG A 463 11.06 17.17 -20.26
N GLY A 464 10.17 16.31 -19.73
CA GLY A 464 9.87 15.00 -20.30
C GLY A 464 10.86 13.89 -19.94
N TRP A 465 11.73 14.08 -18.95
CA TRP A 465 12.67 13.03 -18.54
C TRP A 465 11.95 11.83 -17.89
N ASN A 466 12.54 10.64 -18.03
CA ASN A 466 12.08 9.41 -17.38
C ASN A 466 12.07 9.58 -15.84
N LEU A 467 11.08 8.96 -15.18
CA LEU A 467 10.86 9.07 -13.74
C LEU A 467 12.10 8.66 -12.93
N SER A 468 12.64 7.47 -13.19
CA SER A 468 13.79 6.91 -12.50
C SER A 468 15.05 7.75 -12.72
N VAL A 469 15.29 8.20 -13.96
CA VAL A 469 16.43 9.05 -14.29
C VAL A 469 16.34 10.40 -13.57
N SER A 470 15.16 11.00 -13.53
CA SER A 470 14.92 12.28 -12.86
C SER A 470 15.22 12.20 -11.36
N TRP A 471 14.81 11.10 -10.73
CA TRP A 471 15.12 10.82 -9.32
C TRP A 471 16.61 10.54 -9.09
N CYS A 472 17.27 9.78 -9.96
CA CYS A 472 18.72 9.52 -9.84
C CYS A 472 19.54 10.82 -9.86
N VAL A 473 19.23 11.74 -10.78
CA VAL A 473 19.91 13.06 -10.86
C VAL A 473 19.63 13.91 -9.62
N ALA A 474 18.38 13.90 -9.14
CA ALA A 474 18.01 14.62 -7.92
C ALA A 474 18.77 14.07 -6.70
N MET A 475 18.83 12.74 -6.54
CA MET A 475 19.56 12.08 -5.45
C MET A 475 21.07 12.32 -5.54
N ALA A 476 21.66 12.28 -6.73
CA ALA A 476 23.07 12.63 -6.93
C ALA A 476 23.37 14.07 -6.48
N THR A 477 22.44 15.01 -6.72
CA THR A 477 22.57 16.39 -6.21
C THR A 477 22.55 16.43 -4.68
N LEU A 478 21.65 15.67 -4.05
CA LEU A 478 21.56 15.59 -2.59
C LEU A 478 22.85 15.00 -1.98
N LEU A 479 23.43 13.97 -2.61
CA LEU A 479 24.71 13.38 -2.21
C LEU A 479 25.86 14.38 -2.27
N LEU A 480 25.94 15.17 -3.35
CA LEU A 480 26.97 16.21 -3.49
C LEU A 480 26.84 17.28 -2.41
N LEU A 481 25.63 17.81 -2.20
CA LEU A 481 25.36 18.80 -1.16
C LEU A 481 25.69 18.26 0.24
N GLY A 482 25.28 17.02 0.51
CA GLY A 482 25.55 16.33 1.77
C GLY A 482 27.03 16.12 2.05
N GLY A 483 27.76 15.57 1.07
CA GLY A 483 29.21 15.36 1.17
C GLY A 483 29.97 16.66 1.40
N LEU A 484 29.63 17.73 0.66
CA LEU A 484 30.22 19.05 0.86
C LEU A 484 29.93 19.62 2.26
N THR A 485 28.70 19.45 2.75
CA THR A 485 28.28 19.91 4.09
C THR A 485 29.08 19.21 5.18
N THR A 486 29.21 17.89 5.08
CA THR A 486 30.00 17.08 6.01
C THR A 486 31.47 17.49 6.01
N SER A 487 32.08 17.62 4.84
CA SER A 487 33.49 18.04 4.72
C SER A 487 33.72 19.44 5.28
N ALA A 488 32.79 20.37 5.07
CA ALA A 488 32.90 21.76 5.55
C ALA A 488 32.71 21.89 7.07
N LEU A 489 31.87 21.04 7.68
CA LEU A 489 31.56 21.09 9.10
C LEU A 489 32.39 20.12 9.95
N GLY A 490 33.20 19.24 9.34
CA GLY A 490 33.98 18.22 10.03
C GLY A 490 33.12 17.15 10.72
N LEU A 491 31.96 16.82 10.13
CA LEU A 491 30.93 15.92 10.68
C LEU A 491 30.98 14.46 10.19
#